data_AF-A0A945BF79-F1
#
_entry.id   AF-A0A945BF79-F1
#
_cell.length_a   1.000
_cell.length_b   1.000
_cell.length_c   1.000
_cell.angle_alpha   90.00
_cell.angle_beta   90.00
_cell.angle_gamma   90.00
#
_symmetry.space_group_name_H-M   'P 1'
#
loop_
_entity.id
_entity.type
_entity.pdbx_description
1 polymer ?
#
loop_
_entity_poly.entity_id
_entity_poly.type
_entity_poly.pdbx_seq_one_letter_code
_entity_poly.pdbx_strand_id
1 'polypeptide(L)' 'MNKKGNLLIDLSIGFRINTIAKLNFIINNATNAEIYRRPTDLLAPRRYSVKLNLTI' A
#
# COMPACT_ATOMS: atom_id res chain seq x y z
N MET A 1 -24.85 14.73 -7.50
CA MET A 1 -23.93 14.00 -6.61
C MET A 1 -23.11 13.02 -7.43
N ASN A 2 -21.81 13.27 -7.60
CA ASN A 2 -20.93 12.40 -8.38
C ASN A 2 -20.81 11.06 -7.63
N LYS A 3 -21.51 10.02 -8.11
CA LYS A 3 -21.50 8.64 -7.57
C LYS A 3 -20.24 7.86 -7.97
N LYS A 4 -19.24 8.54 -8.54
CA LYS A 4 -18.00 7.90 -8.97
C LYS A 4 -17.15 7.66 -7.73
N GLY A 5 -17.05 6.39 -7.32
CA GLY A 5 -16.16 5.97 -6.25
C GLY A 5 -14.70 6.26 -6.60
N ASN A 6 -13.85 6.29 -5.58
CA ASN A 6 -12.42 6.49 -5.77
C ASN A 6 -11.73 5.12 -5.94
N LEU A 7 -10.87 5.01 -6.95
CA LEU A 7 -10.06 3.82 -7.19
C LEU A 7 -8.70 3.99 -6.50
N LEU A 8 -8.42 3.12 -5.52
CA LEU A 8 -7.14 3.05 -4.84
C LEU A 8 -6.45 1.75 -5.24
N ILE A 9 -5.23 1.85 -5.75
CA ILE A 9 -4.43 0.70 -6.19
C ILE A 9 -3.23 0.55 -5.27
N ASP A 10 -3.11 -0.62 -4.66
CA ASP A 10 -1.95 -1.01 -3.85
C ASP A 10 -1.14 -2.08 -4.59
N LEU A 11 0.18 -1.98 -4.51
CA LEU A 11 1.10 -2.97 -5.10
C LEU A 11 1.93 -3.60 -3.98
N SER A 12 2.07 -4.91 -4.01
CA SER A 12 2.92 -5.64 -3.07
C SER A 12 3.73 -6.70 -3.80
N ILE A 13 5.04 -6.67 -3.63
CA ILE A 13 5.98 -7.63 -4.19
C ILE A 13 6.68 -8.32 -3.02
N GLY A 14 6.55 -9.64 -2.94
CA GLY A 14 7.20 -10.45 -1.90
C GLY A 14 8.26 -11.35 -2.51
N PHE A 15 9.48 -11.28 -1.98
CA PHE A 15 10.56 -12.18 -2.34
C PHE A 15 10.97 -13.02 -1.13
N ARG A 16 10.90 -14.34 -1.28
CA ARG A 16 11.42 -15.26 -0.26
C ARG A 16 12.90 -15.45 -0.53
N ILE A 17 13.73 -14.92 0.37
CA ILE A 17 15.20 -15.04 0.25
C ILE A 17 15.61 -16.46 0.60
N ASN A 18 15.11 -16.98 1.72
CA ASN A 18 15.40 -18.33 2.22
C ASN A 18 14.18 -18.90 2.97
N THR A 19 14.32 -20.12 3.52
CA THR A 19 13.28 -20.72 4.37
C THR A 19 12.91 -19.83 5.56
N ILE A 20 13.90 -19.12 6.11
CA ILE A 20 13.84 -18.27 7.31
C ILE A 20 13.49 -16.81 6.99
N ALA A 21 13.90 -16.28 5.83
CA ALA A 21 13.80 -14.84 5.54
C ALA A 21 12.90 -14.54 4.33
N LYS A 22 11.93 -13.64 4.52
CA LYS A 22 11.04 -13.12 3.47
C LYS A 22 11.04 -11.60 3.47
N LEU A 23 11.38 -11.00 2.34
CA LEU A 23 11.32 -9.56 2.12
C LEU A 23 10.02 -9.21 1.37
N ASN A 24 9.32 -8.17 1.81
CA ASN A 24 8.15 -7.66 1.10
C ASN A 24 8.32 -6.16 0.87
N PHE A 25 8.10 -5.73 -0.36
CA PHE A 25 8.02 -4.35 -0.76
C PHE A 25 6.56 -4.00 -1.03
N ILE A 26 6.01 -3.07 -0.27
CA ILE A 26 4.61 -2.68 -0.33
C ILE A 26 4.55 -1.21 -0.73
N ILE A 27 3.82 -0.90 -1.79
CA ILE A 27 3.52 0.44 -2.27
C ILE A 27 2.03 0.67 -2.04
N ASN A 28 1.70 1.47 -1.04
CA ASN A 28 0.34 1.92 -0.82
C ASN A 28 0.03 3.14 -1.68
N ASN A 29 -1.16 3.19 -2.25
CA ASN A 29 -1.58 4.25 -3.18
C ASN A 29 -0.58 4.43 -4.34
N ALA A 30 -0.37 3.36 -5.11
CA ALA A 30 0.60 3.30 -6.21
C ALA A 30 0.35 4.37 -7.29
N THR A 31 -0.90 4.78 -7.49
CA THR A 31 -1.27 5.85 -8.43
C THR A 31 -1.11 7.25 -7.83
N ASN A 32 -0.78 7.37 -6.54
CA ASN A 32 -0.75 8.64 -5.79
C ASN A 32 -2.06 9.45 -5.95
N ALA A 33 -3.20 8.76 -5.90
CA ALA A 33 -4.51 9.40 -5.98
C ALA A 33 -4.78 10.17 -4.68
N GLU A 34 -5.16 11.43 -4.82
CA GLU A 34 -5.62 12.24 -3.69
C GLU A 34 -7.09 11.92 -3.40
N ILE A 35 -7.32 11.20 -2.30
CA ILE A 35 -8.65 10.70 -1.93
C ILE A 35 -9.09 11.35 -0.64
N TYR A 36 -10.18 12.09 -0.72
CA TYR A 36 -10.86 12.69 0.43
C TYR A 36 -11.94 11.73 0.93
N ARG A 37 -11.80 11.29 2.18
CA ARG A 37 -12.88 10.65 2.93
C ARG A 37 -13.70 11.74 3.61
N ARG A 38 -15.02 11.73 3.38
CA ARG A 38 -15.93 12.61 4.11
C ARG A 38 -16.00 12.15 5.57
N PRO A 39 -16.03 13.05 6.57
CA PRO A 39 -16.28 14.49 6.43
C PRO A 39 -15.07 15.31 5.97
N THR A 40 -13.86 15.08 6.51
CA THR A 40 -12.66 15.87 6.15
C THR A 40 -11.36 15.11 6.44
N ASP A 41 -11.27 13.85 6.02
CA ASP A 41 -10.06 13.05 6.20
C ASP A 41 -9.33 12.86 4.87
N LEU A 42 -8.06 13.27 4.84
CA LEU A 42 -7.17 13.09 3.70
C LEU A 42 -6.51 11.73 3.83
N LEU A 43 -6.82 10.84 2.90
CA LEU A 43 -6.18 9.54 2.87
C LEU A 43 -4.69 9.72 2.59
N ALA A 44 -3.86 8.87 3.21
CA ALA A 44 -2.41 8.97 3.08
C ALA A 44 -1.98 8.98 1.59
N PRO A 45 -0.99 9.82 1.23
CA PRO A 45 -0.42 9.85 -0.11
C PRO A 45 0.32 8.53 -0.41
N ARG A 46 1.00 8.44 -1.54
CA ARG A 46 1.81 7.26 -1.87
C ARG A 46 2.83 6.95 -0.77
N ARG A 47 2.82 5.71 -0.28
CA ARG A 47 3.75 5.23 0.76
C ARG A 47 4.50 3.99 0.28
N TYR A 48 5.81 4.00 0.50
CA TYR A 48 6.69 2.86 0.26
C TYR A 48 7.03 2.23 1.61
N SER A 49 6.79 0.93 1.76
CA SER A 49 7.08 0.18 2.98
C SER A 49 7.90 -1.05 2.63
N VAL A 50 8.97 -1.27 3.39
CA VAL A 50 9.79 -2.49 3.30
C VAL A 50 9.56 -3.29 4.56
N LYS A 51 9.14 -4.54 4.41
CA LYS A 51 8.89 -5.47 5.52
C LYS A 51 9.79 -6.68 5.40
N LEU A 52 10.71 -6.84 6.34
CA LEU A 52 11.49 -8.05 6.52
C LEU A 52 10.79 -8.94 7.55
N ASN A 53 10.42 -10.14 7.13
CA ASN A 53 9.91 -11.18 8.02
C ASN A 53 11.00 -12.24 8.21
N LEU A 54 11.30 -12.53 9.48
CA LEU A 54 12.20 -13.59 9.89
C LEU A 54 11.38 -14.63 10.64
N THR A 55 11.42 -15.87 10.16
CA THR A 55 10.80 -17.04 10.78
C THR A 55 11.93 -17.86 11.39
N ILE A 56 12.07 -17.77 12.70
CA ILE A 56 13.02 -18.54 13.52
C ILE A 56 12.39 -19.87 13.86
#